data_AF-A0A218QQP1-F1
#
_entry.id   AF-A0A218QQP1-F1
#
_cell.length_a   1.000
_cell.length_b   1.000
_cell.length_c   1.000
_cell.angle_alpha   90.00
_cell.angle_beta   90.00
_cell.angle_gamma   90.00
#
_symmetry.space_group_name_H-M   'P 1'
#
loop_
_entity.id
_entity.type
_entity.pdbx_description
1 polymer ?
#
loop_
_entity_poly.entity_id
_entity_poly.type
_entity_poly.pdbx_seq_one_letter_code
_entity_poly.pdbx_strand_id
1 'polypeptide(L)'
;MTQPSFQLTAQEINGIPIVLAVGDTSFLDYKKIVEKREDYGLTGNGGNGLILHSCLAVDPDFGQPLGLLWEKLWHRDKKVSPPLGETPTQKKKRLKKERDDKRKQAFESKESYLHRNSPQSSVSIVLNKVQMDVLIANTPSKQKNAVEYTVDWAIRAIARMGGYLEHRKGTAIGIQVLWRGWLKLETLCLGWLLHQNLKSIY
;
A
#
# COMPACT_ATOMS: atom_id res chain seq x y z
N MET A 1 1.11 -23.50 -6.25
CA MET A 1 0.29 -24.20 -7.27
C MET A 1 -0.32 -23.25 -8.30
N THR A 2 -0.34 -21.94 -8.05
CA THR A 2 -1.01 -20.93 -8.90
C THR A 2 -0.10 -20.16 -9.87
N GLN A 3 1.21 -20.41 -9.83
CA GLN A 3 2.18 -19.80 -10.74
C GLN A 3 1.82 -19.90 -12.24
N PRO A 4 1.30 -21.04 -12.76
CA PRO A 4 0.87 -21.12 -14.15
C PRO A 4 -0.29 -20.16 -14.48
N SER A 5 -1.23 -19.97 -13.55
CA SER A 5 -2.36 -19.05 -13.73
C SER A 5 -1.91 -17.60 -13.84
N PHE A 6 -0.91 -17.19 -13.05
CA PHE A 6 -0.36 -15.83 -13.11
C PHE A 6 0.29 -15.54 -14.46
N GLN A 7 1.01 -16.52 -15.00
CA GLN A 7 1.67 -16.40 -16.31
C GLN A 7 0.66 -16.29 -17.43
N LEU A 8 -0.42 -17.09 -17.39
CA LEU A 8 -1.49 -17.02 -18.38
C LEU A 8 -2.21 -15.68 -18.32
N THR A 9 -2.61 -15.21 -17.12
CA THR A 9 -3.22 -13.89 -16.98
C THR A 9 -2.28 -12.78 -17.45
N ALA A 10 -0.99 -12.84 -17.12
CA ALA A 10 -0.01 -11.85 -17.60
C ALA A 10 0.11 -11.83 -19.13
N GLN A 11 0.02 -13.00 -19.78
CA GLN A 11 0.00 -13.11 -21.25
C GLN A 11 -1.30 -12.56 -21.84
N GLU A 12 -2.45 -12.87 -21.25
CA GLU A 12 -3.77 -12.42 -21.72
C GLU A 12 -3.93 -10.90 -21.62
N ILE A 13 -3.42 -10.29 -20.55
CA ILE A 13 -3.51 -8.83 -20.39
C ILE A 13 -2.41 -8.06 -21.12
N ASN A 14 -1.45 -8.76 -21.73
CA ASN A 14 -0.36 -8.13 -22.44
C ASN A 14 -0.90 -7.39 -23.68
N GLY A 15 -0.66 -6.08 -23.75
CA GLY A 15 -1.18 -5.22 -24.82
C GLY A 15 -2.52 -4.54 -24.49
N ILE A 16 -3.15 -4.85 -23.35
CA ILE A 16 -4.27 -4.04 -22.85
C ILE A 16 -3.69 -2.71 -22.32
N PRO A 17 -4.16 -1.54 -22.81
CA PRO A 17 -3.57 -0.24 -22.44
C PRO A 17 -3.64 0.07 -20.94
N ILE A 18 -4.72 -0.33 -20.28
CA ILE A 18 -4.96 -0.07 -18.85
C ILE A 18 -5.63 -1.30 -18.23
N VAL A 19 -5.08 -1.77 -17.10
CA VAL A 19 -5.62 -2.86 -16.29
C VAL A 19 -5.63 -2.43 -14.84
N LEU A 20 -6.74 -2.67 -14.12
CA LEU A 20 -6.82 -2.44 -12.69
C LEU A 20 -6.29 -3.67 -11.94
N ALA A 21 -5.24 -3.49 -11.14
CA ALA A 21 -4.72 -4.51 -10.24
C ALA A 21 -5.37 -4.34 -8.86
N VAL A 22 -6.43 -5.09 -8.59
CA VAL A 22 -7.23 -4.96 -7.36
C VAL A 22 -6.75 -5.98 -6.34
N GLY A 23 -6.09 -5.49 -5.29
CA GLY A 23 -5.62 -6.30 -4.16
C GLY A 23 -6.58 -6.24 -2.97
N ASP A 24 -6.93 -7.40 -2.40
CA ASP A 24 -7.66 -7.47 -1.13
C ASP A 24 -7.26 -8.70 -0.31
N THR A 25 -7.57 -8.69 0.99
CA THR A 25 -7.25 -9.77 1.93
C THR A 25 -8.53 -10.46 2.40
N SER A 26 -8.66 -11.75 2.09
CA SER A 26 -9.73 -12.62 2.57
C SER A 26 -9.22 -13.58 3.65
N PHE A 27 -10.14 -14.05 4.51
CA PHE A 27 -9.84 -15.06 5.53
C PHE A 27 -10.52 -16.38 5.18
N LEU A 28 -9.75 -17.45 5.09
CA LEU A 28 -10.27 -18.81 4.94
C LEU A 28 -10.42 -19.39 6.35
N ASP A 29 -11.63 -19.43 6.88
CA ASP A 29 -11.88 -19.92 8.24
C ASP A 29 -12.14 -21.43 8.26
N TYR A 30 -11.21 -22.17 8.86
CA TYR A 30 -11.25 -23.62 9.04
C TYR A 30 -11.52 -24.01 10.49
N LYS A 31 -12.17 -23.16 11.28
CA LYS A 31 -12.48 -23.40 12.70
C LYS A 31 -13.06 -24.79 13.01
N LYS A 32 -13.84 -25.37 12.10
CA LYS A 32 -14.47 -26.70 12.26
C LYS A 32 -13.54 -27.87 11.96
N ILE A 33 -12.40 -27.64 11.29
CA ILE A 33 -11.41 -28.66 10.97
C ILE A 33 -10.42 -28.72 12.13
N VAL A 34 -10.76 -29.52 13.15
CA VAL A 34 -9.99 -29.62 14.39
C VAL A 34 -8.66 -30.36 14.20
N GLU A 35 -8.63 -31.34 13.30
CA GLU A 35 -7.45 -32.19 13.04
C GLU A 35 -6.22 -31.38 12.59
N LYS A 36 -6.43 -30.36 11.75
CA LYS A 36 -5.36 -29.48 11.21
C LYS A 36 -5.27 -28.13 11.93
N ARG A 37 -5.87 -28.02 13.12
CA ARG A 37 -5.98 -26.73 13.82
C ARG A 37 -4.62 -26.11 14.14
N GLU A 38 -3.62 -26.96 14.40
CA GLU A 38 -2.24 -26.57 14.68
C GLU A 38 -1.50 -26.05 13.45
N ASP A 39 -1.89 -26.47 12.23
CA ASP A 39 -1.29 -26.05 10.96
C ASP A 39 -1.84 -24.70 10.46
N TYR A 40 -2.84 -24.14 11.17
CA TYR A 40 -3.49 -22.88 10.85
C TYR A 40 -3.19 -21.82 11.91
N GLY A 41 -3.74 -20.61 11.71
CA GLY A 41 -3.54 -19.50 12.63
C GLY A 41 -4.82 -18.76 12.96
N LEU A 42 -4.73 -17.91 13.99
CA LEU A 42 -5.86 -17.12 14.47
C LEU A 42 -6.36 -16.15 13.38
N THR A 43 -7.56 -16.37 12.89
CA THR A 43 -8.34 -15.38 12.14
C THR A 43 -9.16 -14.56 13.16
N GLY A 44 -9.55 -13.33 12.81
CA GLY A 44 -10.25 -12.43 13.78
C GLY A 44 -11.49 -13.08 14.41
N ASN A 45 -12.00 -12.51 15.51
CA ASN A 45 -13.22 -12.99 16.20
C ASN A 45 -13.23 -14.49 16.58
N GLY A 46 -12.06 -15.08 16.88
CA GLY A 46 -11.95 -16.45 17.36
C GLY A 46 -12.07 -17.53 16.28
N GLY A 47 -11.86 -17.17 15.01
CA GLY A 47 -11.68 -18.13 13.93
C GLY A 47 -10.27 -18.73 13.90
N ASN A 48 -10.09 -19.77 13.08
CA ASN A 48 -8.80 -20.44 12.90
C ASN A 48 -8.65 -20.91 11.46
N GLY A 49 -7.64 -20.40 10.75
CA GLY A 49 -7.48 -20.70 9.34
C GLY A 49 -6.34 -19.92 8.68
N LEU A 50 -6.53 -19.58 7.41
CA LEU A 50 -5.51 -18.95 6.58
C LEU A 50 -5.94 -17.54 6.16
N ILE A 51 -4.94 -16.72 5.86
CA ILE A 51 -5.06 -15.39 5.26
C ILE A 51 -4.64 -15.54 3.81
N LEU A 52 -5.54 -15.14 2.91
CA LEU A 52 -5.31 -15.10 1.47
C LEU A 52 -5.31 -13.63 1.03
N HIS A 53 -4.15 -13.14 0.59
CA HIS A 53 -4.08 -11.87 -0.11
C HIS A 53 -3.94 -12.14 -1.60
N SER A 54 -4.92 -11.73 -2.37
CA SER A 54 -4.98 -11.92 -3.81
C SER A 54 -4.96 -10.57 -4.51
N CYS A 55 -4.35 -10.52 -5.69
CA CYS A 55 -4.40 -9.39 -6.61
C CYS A 55 -5.04 -9.84 -7.93
N LEU A 56 -6.18 -9.27 -8.28
CA LEU A 56 -6.94 -9.59 -9.48
C LEU A 56 -6.71 -8.52 -10.55
N ALA A 57 -6.48 -8.96 -11.80
CA ALA A 57 -6.57 -8.09 -12.97
C ALA A 57 -8.05 -7.87 -13.31
N VAL A 58 -8.44 -6.61 -13.45
CA VAL A 58 -9.82 -6.21 -13.72
C VAL A 58 -9.84 -5.17 -14.84
N ASP A 59 -10.78 -5.34 -15.77
CA ASP A 59 -11.08 -4.38 -16.81
C ASP A 59 -11.57 -3.04 -16.19
N PRO A 60 -11.00 -1.89 -16.57
CA PRO A 60 -11.32 -0.62 -15.94
C PRO A 60 -12.73 -0.10 -16.26
N ASP A 61 -13.32 -0.47 -17.39
CA ASP A 61 -14.56 0.13 -17.89
C ASP A 61 -15.80 -0.60 -17.33
N PHE A 62 -15.76 -1.93 -17.32
CA PHE A 62 -16.90 -2.77 -16.93
C PHE A 62 -16.66 -3.60 -15.67
N GLY A 63 -15.44 -3.57 -15.12
CA GLY A 63 -15.11 -4.32 -13.90
C GLY A 63 -15.02 -5.83 -14.14
N GLN A 64 -14.88 -6.27 -15.38
CA GLN A 64 -14.75 -7.70 -15.70
C GLN A 64 -13.43 -8.25 -15.15
N PRO A 65 -13.46 -9.37 -14.40
CA PRO A 65 -12.23 -10.01 -13.95
C PRO A 65 -11.51 -10.66 -15.14
N LEU A 66 -10.27 -10.23 -15.38
CA LEU A 66 -9.40 -10.74 -16.44
C LEU A 66 -8.56 -11.93 -15.95
N GLY A 67 -8.31 -12.03 -14.65
CA GLY A 67 -7.60 -13.17 -14.06
C GLY A 67 -6.83 -12.82 -12.79
N LEU A 68 -6.10 -13.79 -12.26
CA LEU A 68 -5.34 -13.64 -11.01
C LEU A 68 -3.88 -13.27 -11.33
N LEU A 69 -3.42 -12.14 -10.80
CA LEU A 69 -2.05 -11.64 -11.02
C LEU A 69 -1.06 -12.16 -9.99
N TRP A 70 -1.53 -12.30 -8.76
CA TRP A 70 -0.69 -12.68 -7.63
C TRP A 70 -1.56 -13.19 -6.49
N GLU A 71 -1.00 -14.11 -5.71
CA GLU A 71 -1.61 -14.52 -4.46
C GLU A 71 -0.54 -14.83 -3.42
N LYS A 72 -0.90 -14.67 -2.15
CA LYS A 72 -0.15 -15.20 -1.03
C LYS A 72 -1.10 -15.77 -0.01
N LEU A 73 -0.75 -16.97 0.43
CA LEU A 73 -1.45 -17.70 1.47
C LEU A 73 -0.52 -17.86 2.67
N TRP A 74 -0.97 -17.43 3.85
CA TRP A 74 -0.21 -17.59 5.09
C TRP A 74 -1.15 -17.71 6.28
N HIS A 75 -0.62 -18.02 7.45
CA HIS A 75 -1.37 -17.97 8.70
C HIS A 75 -0.65 -17.09 9.72
N ARG A 76 -1.36 -16.68 10.77
CA ARG A 76 -0.74 -15.94 11.88
C ARG A 76 -0.08 -16.90 12.84
N ASP A 77 1.12 -16.55 13.30
CA ASP A 77 1.73 -17.24 14.43
C ASP A 77 0.85 -17.13 15.67
N LYS A 78 0.82 -18.20 16.46
CA LYS A 78 0.20 -18.17 17.78
C LYS A 78 0.97 -17.16 18.64
N LYS A 79 0.26 -16.16 19.16
CA LYS A 79 0.87 -15.22 20.11
C LYS A 79 1.22 -15.97 21.39
N VAL A 80 2.48 -15.88 21.80
CA VAL A 80 2.90 -16.31 23.14
C VAL A 80 2.08 -15.55 24.17
N SER A 81 1.47 -16.27 25.10
CA SER A 81 0.71 -15.67 26.19
C SER A 81 1.58 -14.71 26.99
N PRO A 82 1.04 -13.57 27.47
CA PRO A 82 1.79 -12.67 28.34
C PRO A 82 2.28 -13.40 29.60
N PRO A 83 3.39 -12.95 30.22
CA PRO A 83 3.83 -13.49 31.50
C PRO A 83 2.73 -13.38 32.57
N LEU A 84 2.58 -14.42 33.38
CA LEU A 84 1.62 -14.43 34.49
C LEU A 84 1.98 -13.31 35.49
N GLY A 85 1.00 -12.51 35.90
CA GLY A 85 1.21 -11.43 36.88
C GLY A 85 1.91 -10.17 36.35
N GLU A 86 1.98 -9.98 35.02
CA GLU A 86 2.59 -8.79 34.40
C GLU A 86 1.91 -7.49 34.86
N THR A 87 2.68 -6.57 35.47
CA THR A 87 2.20 -5.24 35.86
C THR A 87 1.92 -4.35 34.64
N PRO A 88 1.07 -3.31 34.74
CA PRO A 88 0.79 -2.38 33.63
C PRO A 88 2.05 -1.73 33.02
N THR A 89 3.04 -1.42 33.86
CA THR A 89 4.32 -0.81 33.42
C THR A 89 5.16 -1.79 32.60
N GLN A 90 5.26 -3.05 33.05
CA GLN A 90 5.95 -4.11 32.32
C GLN A 90 5.28 -4.38 30.96
N LYS A 91 3.94 -4.46 30.95
CA LYS A 91 3.13 -4.59 29.71
C LYS A 91 3.43 -3.47 28.72
N LYS A 92 3.46 -2.22 29.17
CA LYS A 92 3.78 -1.06 28.31
C LYS A 92 5.19 -1.15 27.73
N LYS A 93 6.17 -1.58 28.52
CA LYS A 93 7.57 -1.75 28.09
C LYS A 93 7.71 -2.88 27.06
N ARG A 94 7.06 -4.03 27.29
CA ARG A 94 7.04 -5.16 26.35
C ARG A 94 6.39 -4.79 25.02
N LEU A 95 5.20 -4.19 25.05
CA LEU A 95 4.50 -3.74 23.84
C LEU A 95 5.31 -2.70 23.06
N LYS A 96 6.04 -1.81 23.74
CA LYS A 96 6.94 -0.86 23.08
C LYS A 96 8.09 -1.61 22.38
N LYS A 97 8.73 -2.55 23.06
CA LYS A 97 9.81 -3.38 22.48
C LYS A 97 9.32 -4.17 21.27
N GLU A 98 8.18 -4.86 21.38
CA GLU A 98 7.57 -5.59 20.25
C GLU A 98 7.28 -4.69 19.04
N ARG A 99 6.82 -3.44 19.27
CA ARG A 99 6.60 -2.46 18.20
C ARG A 99 7.92 -2.03 17.55
N ASP A 100 8.96 -1.79 18.35
CA ASP A 100 10.26 -1.38 17.85
C ASP A 100 10.96 -2.51 17.09
N ASP A 101 10.82 -3.76 17.52
CA ASP A 101 11.36 -4.94 16.83
C ASP A 101 10.64 -5.19 15.48
N LYS A 102 9.31 -5.06 15.44
CA LYS A 102 8.55 -5.11 14.17
C LYS A 102 8.96 -4.02 13.18
N ARG A 103 9.32 -2.82 13.68
CA ARG A 103 9.86 -1.75 12.82
C ARG A 103 11.21 -2.11 12.23
N LYS A 104 12.01 -2.97 12.86
CA LYS A 104 13.34 -3.38 12.40
C LYS A 104 13.36 -4.59 11.44
N GLN A 105 12.23 -5.29 11.24
CA GLN A 105 12.18 -6.45 10.33
C GLN A 105 12.59 -6.11 8.89
N ALA A 106 13.13 -7.09 8.16
CA ALA A 106 13.63 -6.95 6.80
C ALA A 106 12.53 -6.66 5.77
N PHE A 107 12.91 -6.01 4.67
CA PHE A 107 12.02 -5.53 3.61
C PHE A 107 11.11 -6.60 3.01
N GLU A 108 11.66 -7.76 2.65
CA GLU A 108 10.92 -8.86 1.99
C GLU A 108 9.80 -9.44 2.89
N SER A 109 9.92 -9.26 4.20
CA SER A 109 8.92 -9.70 5.18
C SER A 109 7.82 -8.66 5.46
N LYS A 110 8.03 -7.41 5.04
CA LYS A 110 7.06 -6.32 5.19
C LYS A 110 6.38 -6.11 3.85
N GLU A 111 5.18 -6.66 3.70
CA GLU A 111 4.29 -6.24 2.63
C GLU A 111 3.89 -4.79 2.89
N SER A 112 4.74 -3.85 2.43
CA SER A 112 4.35 -2.75 1.56
C SER A 112 5.33 -1.53 1.55
N TYR A 113 5.55 -1.07 0.30
CA TYR A 113 5.86 0.28 -0.22
C TYR A 113 7.30 0.81 -0.31
N LEU A 114 7.69 1.22 -1.53
CA LEU A 114 8.92 1.94 -1.90
C LEU A 114 9.23 3.14 -0.99
N HIS A 115 8.22 3.90 -0.55
CA HIS A 115 8.40 5.03 0.37
C HIS A 115 9.07 4.68 1.70
N ARG A 116 8.85 3.47 2.23
CA ARG A 116 9.43 3.04 3.51
C ARG A 116 10.86 2.54 3.39
N ASN A 117 11.24 2.07 2.20
CA ASN A 117 12.44 1.26 2.01
C ASN A 117 13.46 1.96 1.12
N SER A 118 13.00 2.65 0.09
CA SER A 118 13.81 3.46 -0.81
C SER A 118 13.24 4.88 -0.91
N PRO A 119 13.09 5.60 0.23
CA PRO A 119 12.54 6.96 0.24
C PRO A 119 13.32 7.93 -0.63
N GLN A 120 14.62 7.67 -0.83
CA GLN A 120 15.54 8.51 -1.59
C GLN A 120 15.58 8.18 -3.09
N SER A 121 14.88 7.14 -3.54
CA SER A 121 14.80 6.84 -4.97
C SER A 121 14.11 7.97 -5.73
N SER A 122 14.38 8.07 -7.03
CA SER A 122 13.74 9.05 -7.91
C SER A 122 12.22 8.90 -7.91
N VAL A 123 11.51 10.02 -7.86
CA VAL A 123 10.05 10.07 -7.96
C VAL A 123 9.52 9.49 -9.28
N SER A 124 10.32 9.49 -10.35
CA SER A 124 9.94 8.97 -11.67
C SER A 124 9.58 7.48 -11.68
N ILE A 125 9.94 6.75 -10.62
CA ILE A 125 9.58 5.35 -10.43
C ILE A 125 8.08 5.21 -10.09
N VAL A 126 7.47 6.24 -9.52
CA VAL A 126 6.12 6.18 -8.93
C VAL A 126 5.14 7.15 -9.59
N LEU A 127 5.63 8.26 -10.15
CA LEU A 127 4.82 9.26 -10.84
C LEU A 127 5.23 9.39 -12.29
N ASN A 128 4.24 9.58 -13.17
CA ASN A 128 4.48 10.01 -14.53
C ASN A 128 4.87 11.50 -14.59
N LYS A 129 5.29 11.97 -15.77
CA LYS A 129 5.76 13.34 -15.97
C LYS A 129 4.69 14.39 -15.62
N VAL A 130 3.43 14.17 -16.02
CA VAL A 130 2.33 15.12 -15.77
C VAL A 130 2.06 15.26 -14.28
N GLN A 131 1.93 14.12 -13.58
CA GLN A 131 1.77 14.08 -12.12
C GLN A 131 2.92 14.78 -11.42
N MET A 132 4.16 14.55 -11.87
CA MET A 132 5.34 15.20 -11.31
C MET A 132 5.30 16.72 -11.50
N ASP A 133 5.06 17.19 -12.73
CA ASP A 133 4.99 18.63 -13.05
C ASP A 133 3.91 19.35 -12.23
N VAL A 134 2.72 18.75 -12.14
CA VAL A 134 1.58 19.29 -11.37
C VAL A 134 1.89 19.29 -9.86
N LEU A 135 2.49 18.22 -9.34
CA LEU A 135 2.85 18.14 -7.92
C LEU A 135 3.93 19.15 -7.55
N ILE A 136 4.92 19.37 -8.42
CA ILE A 136 5.94 20.42 -8.29
C ILE A 136 5.29 21.80 -8.32
N ALA A 137 4.36 22.04 -9.26
CA ALA A 137 3.64 23.31 -9.37
C ALA A 137 2.87 23.63 -8.08
N ASN A 138 2.18 22.64 -7.51
CA ASN A 138 1.39 22.74 -6.29
C ASN A 138 2.24 22.82 -5.00
N THR A 139 3.54 22.54 -5.07
CA THR A 139 4.45 22.65 -3.92
C THR A 139 4.75 24.12 -3.61
N PRO A 140 4.75 24.58 -2.35
CA PRO A 140 5.06 25.98 -2.02
C PRO A 140 6.46 26.39 -2.47
N SER A 141 6.62 27.63 -2.96
CA SER A 141 7.89 28.13 -3.54
C SER A 141 9.11 27.97 -2.63
N LYS A 142 8.93 28.09 -1.30
CA LYS A 142 10.01 27.89 -0.31
C LYS A 142 10.59 26.47 -0.29
N GLN A 143 9.85 25.48 -0.78
CA GLN A 143 10.27 24.08 -0.84
C GLN A 143 10.79 23.66 -2.23
N LYS A 144 10.63 24.49 -3.27
CA LYS A 144 11.04 24.15 -4.65
C LYS A 144 12.57 24.14 -4.84
N ASN A 145 13.29 25.00 -4.13
CA ASN A 145 14.73 25.22 -4.36
C ASN A 145 15.64 24.35 -3.49
N ALA A 146 15.08 23.50 -2.62
CA ALA A 146 15.83 22.79 -1.58
C ALA A 146 15.55 21.29 -1.51
N VAL A 147 14.82 20.73 -2.49
CA VAL A 147 14.31 19.37 -2.39
C VAL A 147 14.70 18.55 -3.61
N GLU A 148 15.39 17.45 -3.37
CA GLU A 148 15.53 16.37 -4.34
C GLU A 148 14.15 15.71 -4.55
N TYR A 149 13.76 15.51 -5.80
CA TYR A 149 12.47 14.91 -6.16
C TYR A 149 12.46 13.41 -5.93
N THR A 150 12.39 13.02 -4.66
CA THR A 150 12.42 11.64 -4.20
C THR A 150 11.02 11.08 -3.95
N VAL A 151 10.93 9.75 -3.79
CA VAL A 151 9.69 9.07 -3.40
C VAL A 151 9.14 9.62 -2.08
N ASP A 152 10.00 9.90 -1.08
CA ASP A 152 9.54 10.46 0.20
C ASP A 152 8.94 11.86 0.05
N TRP A 153 9.58 12.72 -0.75
CA TRP A 153 9.01 14.03 -1.07
C TRP A 153 7.63 13.90 -1.69
N ALA A 154 7.50 13.04 -2.72
CA ALA A 154 6.25 12.87 -3.45
C ALA A 154 5.11 12.38 -2.55
N ILE A 155 5.36 11.33 -1.77
CA ILE A 155 4.37 10.75 -0.85
C ILE A 155 3.93 11.81 0.18
N ARG A 156 4.87 12.59 0.74
CA ARG A 156 4.53 13.64 1.71
C ARG A 156 3.75 14.79 1.07
N ALA A 157 4.12 15.19 -0.14
CA ALA A 157 3.42 16.24 -0.87
C ALA A 157 1.96 15.82 -1.16
N ILE A 158 1.77 14.60 -1.66
CA ILE A 158 0.44 14.02 -1.89
C ILE A 158 -0.33 13.91 -0.57
N ALA A 159 0.28 13.38 0.49
CA ALA A 159 -0.38 13.26 1.78
C ALA A 159 -0.85 14.63 2.33
N ARG A 160 -0.04 15.69 2.18
CA ARG A 160 -0.42 17.06 2.58
C ARG A 160 -1.65 17.55 1.82
N MET A 161 -1.75 17.27 0.52
CA MET A 161 -2.97 17.56 -0.26
C MET A 161 -4.20 16.83 0.32
N GLY A 162 -3.99 15.61 0.82
CA GLY A 162 -5.00 14.81 1.51
C GLY A 162 -5.38 15.27 2.92
N GLY A 163 -4.74 16.33 3.44
CA GLY A 163 -4.98 16.87 4.78
C GLY A 163 -4.01 16.33 5.85
N TYR A 164 -2.88 15.74 5.45
CA TYR A 164 -1.84 15.35 6.40
C TYR A 164 -1.21 16.58 7.06
N LEU A 165 -1.44 16.72 8.36
CA LEU A 165 -0.77 17.68 9.22
C LEU A 165 0.31 16.94 10.00
N GLU A 166 1.56 17.35 9.84
CA GLU A 166 2.69 16.73 10.54
C GLU A 166 2.73 17.22 12.00
N HIS A 167 1.82 16.71 12.83
CA HIS A 167 1.71 17.07 14.24
C HIS A 167 2.96 16.69 15.05
N ARG A 168 3.72 15.69 14.58
CA ARG A 168 5.08 15.34 15.04
C ARG A 168 5.92 14.85 13.87
N LYS A 169 7.21 15.19 13.86
CA LYS A 169 8.17 14.74 12.85
C LYS A 169 8.13 13.21 12.71
N GLY A 170 7.90 12.74 11.48
CA GLY A 170 7.88 11.30 11.18
C GLY A 170 6.62 10.56 11.67
N THR A 171 5.50 11.27 11.81
CA THR A 171 4.20 10.61 11.98
C THR A 171 3.86 9.74 10.76
N ALA A 172 3.21 8.61 11.00
CA ALA A 172 2.86 7.69 9.92
C ALA A 172 1.73 8.28 9.07
N ILE A 173 1.90 8.27 7.75
CA ILE A 173 0.86 8.70 6.81
C ILE A 173 -0.19 7.59 6.71
N GLY A 174 -1.44 7.94 7.02
CA GLY A 174 -2.57 7.01 6.89
C GLY A 174 -2.97 6.81 5.43
N ILE A 175 -3.36 5.59 5.08
CA ILE A 175 -3.72 5.22 3.69
C ILE A 175 -4.89 6.05 3.15
N GLN A 176 -5.90 6.35 3.98
CA GLN A 176 -7.03 7.22 3.58
C GLN A 176 -6.59 8.64 3.23
N VAL A 177 -5.64 9.19 3.98
CA VAL A 177 -5.09 10.54 3.72
C VAL A 177 -4.32 10.54 2.41
N LEU A 178 -3.51 9.49 2.18
CA LEU A 178 -2.78 9.32 0.94
C LEU A 178 -3.72 9.22 -0.28
N TRP A 179 -4.78 8.41 -0.18
CA TRP A 179 -5.81 8.29 -1.23
C TRP A 179 -6.53 9.60 -1.54
N ARG A 180 -6.94 10.36 -0.52
CA ARG A 180 -7.56 11.68 -0.71
C ARG A 180 -6.61 12.65 -1.41
N GLY A 181 -5.32 12.61 -1.04
CA GLY A 181 -4.28 13.40 -1.67
C GLY A 181 -4.09 13.03 -3.14
N TRP A 182 -4.05 11.71 -3.41
CA TRP A 182 -3.92 11.17 -4.76
C TRP A 182 -5.06 11.61 -5.67
N LEU A 183 -6.31 11.47 -5.21
CA LEU A 183 -7.49 11.90 -5.99
C LEU A 183 -7.45 13.39 -6.33
N LYS A 184 -6.99 14.23 -5.40
CA LYS A 184 -6.79 15.66 -5.66
C LYS A 184 -5.70 15.91 -6.70
N LEU A 185 -4.60 15.16 -6.67
CA LEU A 185 -3.53 15.25 -7.66
C LEU A 185 -4.04 14.89 -9.05
N GLU A 186 -4.78 13.79 -9.18
CA GLU A 186 -5.40 13.37 -10.45
C GLU A 186 -6.34 14.45 -10.99
N THR A 187 -7.15 15.05 -10.12
CA THR A 187 -8.06 16.14 -10.51
C THR A 187 -7.29 17.36 -11.06
N LEU A 188 -6.17 17.73 -10.43
CA LEU A 188 -5.31 18.80 -10.92
C LEU A 188 -4.62 18.43 -12.24
N CYS A 189 -4.23 17.17 -12.42
CA CYS A 189 -3.64 16.67 -13.67
C CYS A 189 -4.63 16.75 -14.83
N LEU A 190 -5.88 16.37 -14.60
CA LEU A 190 -6.95 16.52 -15.58
C LEU A 190 -7.13 17.99 -15.98
N GLY A 191 -7.20 18.91 -15.01
CA GLY A 191 -7.30 20.35 -15.29
C GLY A 191 -6.11 20.88 -16.11
N TRP A 192 -4.89 20.43 -15.78
CA TRP A 192 -3.67 20.79 -16.51
C TRP A 192 -3.67 20.28 -17.96
N LEU A 193 -4.08 19.04 -18.18
CA LEU A 193 -4.19 18.46 -19.52
C LEU A 193 -5.25 19.17 -20.37
N LEU A 194 -6.40 19.49 -19.78
CA LEU A 194 -7.45 20.28 -20.45
C LEU A 194 -6.92 21.65 -20.91
N HIS A 195 -6.15 22.32 -20.06
CA HIS A 195 -5.51 23.60 -20.41
C HIS A 195 -4.48 23.47 -21.53
N GLN A 196 -3.67 22.41 -21.53
CA GLN A 196 -2.73 22.15 -22.64
C GLN A 196 -3.46 21.89 -23.96
N ASN A 197 -4.54 21.12 -23.91
CA ASN A 197 -5.36 20.86 -25.09
C ASN A 197 -5.98 22.15 -25.64
N LEU A 198 -6.46 23.04 -24.76
CA LEU A 198 -6.94 24.38 -25.17
C LEU A 198 -5.85 25.19 -25.88
N LYS A 199 -4.63 25.20 -25.36
CA LYS A 199 -3.47 25.88 -26.00
C LYS A 199 -3.02 25.25 -27.31
N SER A 200 -3.38 24.00 -27.58
CA SER A 200 -3.07 23.36 -28.85
C SER A 200 -4.09 23.71 -29.94
N ILE A 201 -5.24 24.26 -29.57
CA ILE A 201 -6.34 24.62 -30.48
C ILE A 201 -6.19 26.08 -30.96
N TYR A 202 -5.58 26.95 -30.16
CA TYR A 202 -5.35 28.38 -30.44
C TYR A 202 -3.87 28.69 -30.58
#